data_AF-A0A7X1H745-F1
#
_entry.id   AF-A0A7X1H745-F1
#
_cell.length_a   1.000
_cell.length_b   1.000
_cell.length_c   1.000
_cell.angle_alpha   90.00
_cell.angle_beta   90.00
_cell.angle_gamma   90.00
#
_symmetry.space_group_name_H-M   'P 1'
#
loop_
_entity.id
_entity.type
_entity.pdbx_description
1 polymer ?
#
loop_
_entity_poly.entity_id
_entity_poly.type
_entity_poly.pdbx_seq_one_letter_code
_entity_poly.pdbx_strand_id
1 'polypeptide(L)'
;MKKFKNKDVNLPPASSLELTGMQSVRATFKLSKRTIKTINVVAAQLGIRQKSLFDHLMDDAESLKAVADEIQQVDPVAKERIHKTYVISRKSLTCLEKISQTSNAPRDILIEYSVQRLMPIIEKEQEKQKKRKEIVNEFRQLVQQGQQLLEKSGELLDEDDAVFNRLASAIVYNVNAYQHMAEYVKKGEGLDDYSF
;
A
#
# COMPACT_ATOMS: atom_id res chain seq x y z
N MET A 1 16.58 -42.61 -14.32
CA MET A 1 16.99 -41.38 -15.05
C MET A 1 16.05 -41.15 -16.23
N LYS A 2 15.13 -40.18 -16.14
CA LYS A 2 14.42 -39.60 -17.28
C LYS A 2 14.39 -38.08 -17.08
N LYS A 3 15.14 -37.36 -17.93
CA LYS A 3 15.22 -35.90 -17.94
C LYS A 3 13.89 -35.32 -18.44
N PHE A 4 13.25 -34.47 -17.64
CA PHE A 4 12.19 -33.59 -18.13
C PHE A 4 12.84 -32.47 -18.95
N LYS A 5 12.52 -32.42 -20.25
CA LYS A 5 12.89 -31.29 -21.13
C LYS A 5 12.03 -30.08 -20.74
N ASN A 6 12.69 -28.97 -20.42
CA ASN A 6 12.06 -27.64 -20.42
C ASN A 6 11.46 -27.40 -21.80
N LYS A 7 10.14 -27.18 -21.86
CA LYS A 7 9.53 -26.49 -23.00
C LYS A 7 9.80 -25.02 -22.79
N ASP A 8 10.69 -24.46 -23.61
CA ASP A 8 10.84 -23.03 -23.74
C ASP A 8 9.47 -22.43 -24.14
N VAL A 9 8.84 -21.75 -23.20
CA VAL A 9 7.64 -20.95 -23.46
C VAL A 9 8.11 -19.75 -24.25
N ASN A 10 8.04 -19.87 -25.58
CA ASN A 10 8.33 -18.78 -26.50
C ASN A 10 7.19 -17.76 -26.40
N LEU A 11 7.33 -16.79 -25.49
CA LEU A 11 6.47 -15.62 -25.43
C LEU A 11 6.70 -14.81 -26.72
N PRO A 12 5.63 -14.42 -27.45
CA PRO A 12 5.80 -13.62 -28.65
C PRO A 12 6.53 -12.32 -28.31
N PRO A 13 7.49 -11.87 -29.13
CA PRO A 13 8.16 -10.59 -28.90
C PRO A 13 7.12 -9.48 -28.97
N ALA A 14 7.11 -8.60 -27.96
CA ALA A 14 6.21 -7.46 -27.90
C ALA A 14 6.32 -6.64 -29.19
N SER A 15 5.18 -6.32 -29.80
CA SER A 15 5.12 -5.53 -31.02
C SER A 15 5.65 -4.11 -30.78
N SER A 16 6.17 -3.44 -31.81
CA SER A 16 6.67 -2.06 -31.71
C SER A 16 5.62 -1.09 -31.13
N LEU A 17 4.34 -1.32 -31.40
CA LEU A 17 3.21 -0.58 -30.84
C LEU A 17 3.08 -0.79 -29.33
N GLU A 18 3.23 -2.02 -28.83
CA GLU A 18 3.23 -2.31 -27.39
C GLU A 18 4.41 -1.61 -26.68
N LEU A 19 5.59 -1.65 -27.29
CA LEU A 19 6.78 -0.96 -26.76
C LEU A 19 6.58 0.56 -26.70
N THR A 20 5.91 1.15 -27.69
CA THR A 20 5.60 2.59 -27.68
C THR A 20 4.50 2.96 -26.67
N GLY A 21 3.55 2.06 -26.41
CA GLY A 21 2.49 2.24 -25.41
C GLY A 21 3.01 2.16 -23.98
N MET A 22 4.07 1.37 -23.73
CA MET A 22 4.75 1.24 -22.45
C MET A 22 5.63 2.46 -22.08
N GLN A 23 5.83 3.40 -23.00
CA GLN A 23 6.62 4.60 -22.74
C GLN A 23 6.04 5.37 -21.55
N SER A 24 6.92 5.73 -20.61
CA SER A 24 6.58 6.50 -19.44
C SER A 24 6.44 7.97 -19.81
N VAL A 25 5.30 8.58 -19.51
CA VAL A 25 5.03 10.01 -19.73
C VAL A 25 4.65 10.67 -18.42
N ARG A 26 4.94 11.98 -18.30
CA ARG A 26 4.50 12.79 -17.16
C ARG A 26 3.17 13.46 -17.50
N ALA A 27 2.18 13.28 -16.65
CA ALA A 27 0.87 13.93 -16.79
C ALA A 27 0.53 14.66 -15.48
N THR A 28 0.00 15.87 -15.61
CA THR A 28 -0.42 16.69 -14.46
C THR A 28 -1.93 16.67 -14.36
N PHE A 29 -2.41 16.35 -13.17
CA PHE A 29 -3.83 16.26 -12.84
C PHE A 29 -4.16 17.21 -11.70
N LYS A 30 -5.38 17.72 -11.66
CA LYS A 30 -5.88 18.55 -10.56
C LYS A 30 -6.71 17.66 -9.63
N LEU A 31 -6.07 17.14 -8.57
CA LEU A 31 -6.66 16.13 -7.68
C LEU A 31 -6.83 16.65 -6.26
N SER A 32 -7.83 16.13 -5.55
CA SER A 32 -8.01 16.40 -4.12
C SER A 32 -6.82 15.87 -3.31
N LYS A 33 -6.52 16.55 -2.20
CA LYS A 33 -5.49 16.10 -1.23
C LYS A 33 -5.77 14.66 -0.77
N ARG A 34 -7.05 14.31 -0.59
CA ARG A 34 -7.49 12.95 -0.21
C ARG A 34 -7.06 11.94 -1.27
N THR A 35 -7.41 12.15 -2.54
CA THR A 35 -7.06 11.25 -3.66
C THR A 35 -5.57 11.02 -3.76
N ILE A 36 -4.77 12.09 -3.67
CA ILE A 36 -3.30 12.00 -3.72
C ILE A 36 -2.77 11.13 -2.59
N LYS A 37 -3.31 11.31 -1.38
CA LYS A 37 -2.96 10.50 -0.21
C LYS A 37 -3.34 9.04 -0.42
N THR A 38 -4.56 8.78 -0.87
CA THR A 38 -5.11 7.45 -1.18
C THR A 38 -4.24 6.69 -2.18
N ILE A 39 -3.80 7.36 -3.27
CA ILE A 39 -2.88 6.77 -4.27
C ILE A 39 -1.58 6.28 -3.61
N ASN A 40 -1.00 7.09 -2.72
CA ASN A 40 0.25 6.74 -2.05
C ASN A 40 0.07 5.50 -1.14
N VAL A 41 -1.03 5.44 -0.40
CA VAL A 41 -1.38 4.28 0.45
C VAL A 41 -1.52 3.02 -0.36
N VAL A 42 -2.36 3.06 -1.38
CA VAL A 42 -2.70 1.85 -2.15
C VAL A 42 -1.45 1.31 -2.82
N ALA A 43 -0.62 2.19 -3.39
CA ALA A 43 0.64 1.80 -4.00
C ALA A 43 1.55 1.10 -2.98
N ALA A 44 1.68 1.66 -1.77
CA ALA A 44 2.48 1.06 -0.70
C ALA A 44 1.92 -0.29 -0.23
N GLN A 45 0.60 -0.40 -0.04
CA GLN A 45 -0.07 -1.63 0.42
C GLN A 45 0.02 -2.76 -0.60
N LEU A 46 -0.15 -2.45 -1.89
CA LEU A 46 -0.02 -3.43 -2.96
C LEU A 46 1.45 -3.75 -3.28
N GLY A 47 2.42 -3.04 -2.67
CA GLY A 47 3.84 -3.19 -2.98
C GLY A 47 4.19 -2.80 -4.43
N ILE A 48 3.39 -1.94 -5.05
CA ILE A 48 3.56 -1.51 -6.45
C ILE A 48 3.96 -0.04 -6.52
N ARG A 49 4.59 0.34 -7.64
CA ARG A 49 4.87 1.75 -7.92
C ARG A 49 3.58 2.50 -8.27
N GLN A 50 3.52 3.79 -7.95
CA GLN A 50 2.37 4.64 -8.30
C GLN A 50 2.04 4.59 -9.80
N LYS A 51 3.06 4.59 -10.67
CA LYS A 51 2.88 4.38 -12.12
C LYS A 51 2.08 3.12 -12.41
N SER A 52 2.45 2.00 -11.80
CA SER A 52 1.78 0.71 -12.01
C SER A 52 0.35 0.75 -11.50
N LEU A 53 0.08 1.40 -10.36
CA LEU A 53 -1.28 1.62 -9.87
C LEU A 53 -2.12 2.39 -10.88
N PHE A 54 -1.61 3.51 -11.40
CA PHE A 54 -2.29 4.27 -12.44
C PHE A 54 -2.51 3.44 -13.70
N ASP A 55 -1.50 2.70 -14.14
CA ASP A 55 -1.61 1.87 -15.32
C ASP A 55 -2.74 0.83 -15.13
N HIS A 56 -2.80 0.14 -13.99
CA HIS A 56 -3.87 -0.81 -13.70
C HIS A 56 -5.26 -0.16 -13.64
N LEU A 57 -5.37 1.03 -13.04
CA LEU A 57 -6.66 1.73 -12.95
C LEU A 57 -7.16 2.24 -14.30
N MET A 58 -6.24 2.55 -15.21
CA MET A 58 -6.56 3.27 -16.45
C MET A 58 -6.51 2.41 -17.72
N ASP A 59 -5.89 1.23 -17.67
CA ASP A 59 -5.77 0.34 -18.84
C ASP A 59 -7.06 -0.46 -19.11
N ASP A 60 -7.94 -0.59 -18.11
CA ASP A 60 -9.26 -1.20 -18.27
C ASP A 60 -10.30 -0.16 -18.70
N ALA A 61 -10.54 -0.10 -20.01
CA ALA A 61 -11.48 0.83 -20.62
C ALA A 61 -12.94 0.58 -20.19
N GLU A 62 -13.32 -0.67 -19.88
CA GLU A 62 -14.67 -1.00 -19.42
C GLU A 62 -14.88 -0.51 -17.99
N SER A 63 -13.89 -0.74 -17.11
CA SER A 63 -13.91 -0.22 -15.74
C SER A 63 -13.94 1.31 -15.70
N LEU A 64 -13.16 1.98 -16.56
CA LEU A 64 -13.17 3.45 -16.64
C LEU A 64 -14.50 3.99 -17.20
N LYS A 65 -15.12 3.29 -18.14
CA LYS A 65 -16.43 3.67 -18.67
C LYS A 65 -17.53 3.53 -17.61
N ALA A 66 -17.53 2.43 -16.86
CA ALA A 66 -18.44 2.25 -15.73
C ALA A 66 -18.31 3.39 -14.70
N VAL A 67 -17.07 3.80 -14.40
CA VAL A 67 -16.80 4.96 -13.54
C VAL A 67 -17.38 6.25 -14.13
N ALA A 68 -17.24 6.46 -15.44
CA ALA A 68 -17.80 7.64 -16.09
C ALA A 68 -19.33 7.69 -16.02
N ASP A 69 -19.99 6.54 -16.18
CA ASP A 69 -21.45 6.42 -16.09
C ASP A 69 -21.94 6.69 -14.65
N GLU A 70 -21.18 6.26 -13.62
CA GLU A 70 -21.45 6.58 -12.21
C GLU A 70 -21.29 8.08 -11.88
N ILE A 71 -20.29 8.75 -12.46
CA ILE A 71 -20.02 10.18 -12.22
C ILE A 71 -21.18 11.07 -12.69
N GLN A 72 -21.84 10.73 -13.80
CA GLN A 72 -22.96 11.53 -14.32
C GLN A 72 -24.15 11.60 -13.34
N GLN A 73 -24.19 10.74 -12.32
CA GLN A 73 -25.26 10.71 -11.33
C GLN A 73 -24.91 11.41 -10.00
N VAL A 74 -23.70 11.93 -9.82
CA VAL A 74 -23.24 12.50 -8.54
C VAL A 74 -22.56 13.86 -8.72
N ASP A 75 -23.11 14.88 -8.05
CA ASP A 75 -22.59 16.26 -8.05
C ASP A 75 -21.19 16.31 -7.41
N PRO A 76 -20.14 16.84 -8.09
CA PRO A 76 -18.78 16.72 -7.59
C PRO A 76 -18.54 17.70 -6.44
N VAL A 77 -18.50 17.17 -5.22
CA VAL A 77 -18.12 17.90 -4.00
C VAL A 77 -16.82 18.67 -4.23
N ALA A 78 -16.94 19.99 -4.28
CA ALA A 78 -15.83 20.92 -4.47
C ALA A 78 -14.93 20.92 -3.24
N LYS A 79 -13.97 20.00 -3.19
CA LYS A 79 -12.83 20.06 -2.26
C LYS A 79 -11.67 20.78 -2.93
N GLU A 80 -10.79 21.40 -2.13
CA GLU A 80 -9.54 21.98 -2.62
C GLU A 80 -8.74 20.94 -3.43
N ARG A 81 -8.58 21.19 -4.73
CA ARG A 81 -7.77 20.36 -5.62
C ARG A 81 -6.43 21.03 -5.91
N ILE A 82 -5.36 20.23 -5.85
CA ILE A 82 -3.99 20.68 -6.12
C ILE A 82 -3.46 19.99 -7.38
N HIS A 83 -2.56 20.67 -8.08
CA HIS A 83 -1.89 20.11 -9.25
C HIS A 83 -0.84 19.10 -8.81
N LYS A 84 -0.94 17.87 -9.31
CA LYS A 84 0.03 16.80 -9.04
C LYS A 84 0.42 16.13 -10.34
N THR A 85 1.73 16.03 -10.56
CA THR A 85 2.31 15.36 -11.72
C THR A 85 2.66 13.92 -11.37
N TYR A 86 2.13 12.97 -12.14
CA TYR A 86 2.43 11.55 -12.04
C TYR A 86 3.12 11.05 -13.31
N VAL A 87 3.88 9.96 -13.15
CA VAL A 87 4.41 9.20 -14.28
C VAL A 87 3.45 8.06 -14.58
N ILE A 88 2.96 7.97 -15.80
CA ILE A 88 2.00 6.95 -16.28
C ILE A 88 2.44 6.42 -17.64
N SER A 89 1.88 5.29 -18.10
CA SER A 89 2.12 4.84 -19.47
C SER A 89 1.37 5.71 -20.49
N ARG A 90 1.95 5.86 -21.69
CA ARG A 90 1.28 6.57 -22.79
C ARG A 90 -0.06 5.92 -23.13
N LYS A 91 -0.12 4.58 -23.12
CA LYS A 91 -1.36 3.81 -23.36
C LYS A 91 -2.46 4.22 -22.37
N SER A 92 -2.15 4.24 -21.08
CA SER A 92 -3.11 4.63 -20.03
C SER A 92 -3.58 6.07 -20.18
N LEU A 93 -2.69 7.01 -20.54
CA LEU A 93 -3.09 8.39 -20.81
C LEU A 93 -4.05 8.50 -22.00
N THR A 94 -3.75 7.82 -23.11
CA THR A 94 -4.60 7.81 -24.30
C THR A 94 -5.95 7.16 -24.02
N CYS A 95 -5.99 6.08 -23.24
CA CYS A 95 -7.23 5.44 -22.80
C CYS A 95 -8.10 6.41 -22.00
N LEU A 96 -7.50 7.06 -21.00
CA LEU A 96 -8.16 8.06 -20.16
C LEU A 96 -8.69 9.25 -20.98
N GLU A 97 -7.90 9.76 -21.94
CA GLU A 97 -8.32 10.83 -22.85
C GLU A 97 -9.51 10.43 -23.72
N LYS A 98 -9.46 9.23 -24.31
CA LYS A 98 -10.55 8.71 -25.14
C LYS A 98 -11.84 8.59 -24.34
N ILE A 99 -11.78 8.06 -23.13
CA ILE A 99 -12.96 7.90 -22.28
C ILE A 99 -13.48 9.27 -21.84
N SER A 100 -12.60 10.15 -21.37
CA SER A 100 -12.96 11.52 -20.99
C SER A 100 -13.72 12.26 -22.10
N GLN A 101 -13.28 12.12 -23.35
CA GLN A 101 -13.98 12.68 -24.52
C GLN A 101 -15.31 11.98 -24.80
N THR A 102 -15.36 10.65 -24.74
CA THR A 102 -16.55 9.88 -25.10
C THR A 102 -17.67 10.01 -24.06
N SER A 103 -17.33 10.13 -22.77
CA SER A 103 -18.29 10.22 -21.67
C SER A 103 -18.51 11.64 -21.15
N ASN A 104 -17.86 12.64 -21.75
CA ASN A 104 -17.87 14.04 -21.32
C ASN A 104 -17.53 14.23 -19.82
N ALA A 105 -16.69 13.35 -19.28
CA ALA A 105 -16.23 13.41 -17.89
C ALA A 105 -14.78 13.91 -17.84
N PRO A 106 -14.43 14.91 -16.99
CA PRO A 106 -13.05 15.37 -16.90
C PRO A 106 -12.10 14.27 -16.41
N ARG A 107 -10.92 14.18 -17.01
CA ARG A 107 -9.87 13.20 -16.63
C ARG A 107 -9.56 13.18 -15.14
N ASP A 108 -9.54 14.36 -14.52
CA ASP A 108 -9.29 14.50 -13.08
C ASP A 108 -10.37 13.79 -12.24
N ILE A 109 -11.64 13.92 -12.63
CA ILE A 109 -12.78 13.31 -11.92
C ILE A 109 -12.77 11.79 -12.13
N LEU A 110 -12.47 11.31 -13.34
CA LEU A 110 -12.32 9.88 -13.61
C LEU A 110 -11.26 9.25 -12.69
N ILE A 111 -10.09 9.91 -12.56
CA ILE A 111 -9.04 9.45 -11.64
C ILE A 111 -9.52 9.45 -10.19
N GLU A 112 -10.16 10.53 -9.73
CA GLU A 112 -10.65 10.63 -8.35
C GLU A 112 -11.62 9.49 -8.01
N TYR A 113 -12.59 9.20 -8.87
CA TYR A 113 -13.55 8.11 -8.66
C TYR A 113 -12.91 6.73 -8.78
N SER A 114 -12.02 6.50 -9.76
CA SER A 114 -11.29 5.23 -9.87
C SER A 114 -10.50 4.91 -8.59
N VAL A 115 -9.85 5.92 -8.01
CA VAL A 115 -9.12 5.80 -6.74
C VAL A 115 -10.09 5.62 -5.57
N GLN A 116 -11.23 6.30 -5.56
CA GLN A 116 -12.24 6.18 -4.51
C GLN A 116 -12.81 4.77 -4.40
N ARG A 117 -12.93 4.02 -5.50
CA ARG A 117 -13.36 2.61 -5.48
C ARG A 117 -12.42 1.70 -4.69
N LEU A 118 -11.18 2.12 -4.44
CA LEU A 118 -10.21 1.39 -3.63
C LEU A 118 -10.33 1.69 -2.13
N MET A 119 -11.13 2.69 -1.74
CA MET A 119 -11.34 3.09 -0.34
C MET A 119 -11.70 1.92 0.61
N PRO A 120 -12.62 1.00 0.25
CA PRO A 120 -12.99 -0.08 1.17
C PRO A 120 -11.82 -1.04 1.49
N ILE A 121 -10.87 -1.19 0.56
CA ILE A 121 -9.66 -2.02 0.78
C ILE A 121 -8.72 -1.31 1.75
N ILE A 122 -8.59 0.01 1.60
CA ILE A 122 -7.72 0.85 2.43
C ILE A 122 -8.22 0.92 3.86
N GLU A 123 -9.53 1.15 4.05
CA GLU A 123 -10.16 1.22 5.38
C GLU A 123 -9.91 -0.06 6.16
N LYS A 124 -10.07 -1.23 5.52
CA LYS A 124 -9.77 -2.53 6.13
C LYS A 124 -8.30 -2.67 6.54
N GLU A 125 -7.37 -2.17 5.73
CA GLU A 125 -5.95 -2.28 6.05
C GLU A 125 -5.53 -1.27 7.13
N GLN A 126 -6.15 -0.10 7.18
CA GLN A 126 -5.97 0.84 8.30
C GLN A 126 -6.49 0.26 9.61
N GLU A 127 -7.63 -0.42 9.58
CA GLU A 127 -8.15 -1.12 10.76
C GLU A 127 -7.18 -2.20 11.24
N LYS A 128 -6.62 -3.00 10.31
CA LYS A 128 -5.56 -3.96 10.64
C LYS A 128 -4.31 -3.27 11.20
N GLN A 129 -3.92 -2.12 10.64
CA GLN A 129 -2.77 -1.37 11.11
C GLN A 129 -2.97 -0.86 12.54
N LYS A 130 -4.17 -0.36 12.86
CA LYS A 130 -4.55 0.02 14.22
C LYS A 130 -4.44 -1.17 15.18
N LYS A 131 -5.01 -2.32 14.81
CA LYS A 131 -4.91 -3.57 15.59
C LYS A 131 -3.47 -4.04 15.78
N ARG A 132 -2.62 -3.92 14.75
CA ARG A 132 -1.18 -4.22 14.87
C ARG A 132 -0.49 -3.31 15.88
N LYS A 133 -0.81 -2.02 15.90
CA LYS A 133 -0.28 -1.07 16.90
C LYS A 133 -0.70 -1.45 18.32
N GLU A 134 -1.97 -1.80 18.52
CA GLU A 134 -2.50 -2.25 19.80
C GLU A 134 -1.71 -3.48 20.31
N ILE A 135 -1.58 -4.52 19.47
CA ILE A 135 -0.84 -5.75 19.82
C ILE A 135 0.63 -5.48 20.13
N VAL A 136 1.32 -4.66 19.34
CA VAL A 136 2.75 -4.33 19.59
C VAL A 136 2.91 -3.55 20.89
N ASN A 137 1.96 -2.69 21.23
CA ASN A 137 1.98 -1.96 22.49
C ASN A 137 1.73 -2.89 23.70
N GLU A 138 0.82 -3.85 23.59
CA GLU A 138 0.63 -4.89 24.61
C GLU A 138 1.89 -5.76 24.76
N PHE A 139 2.51 -6.16 23.66
CA PHE A 139 3.75 -6.94 23.70
C PHE A 139 4.90 -6.16 24.33
N ARG A 140 4.97 -4.83 24.11
CA ARG A 140 5.91 -3.95 24.82
C ARG A 140 5.75 -4.03 26.33
N GLN A 141 4.51 -4.00 26.82
CA GLN A 141 4.23 -4.09 28.26
C GLN A 141 4.67 -5.44 28.82
N LEU A 142 4.43 -6.54 28.10
CA LEU A 142 4.91 -7.87 28.48
C LEU A 142 6.45 -7.92 28.57
N VAL A 143 7.16 -7.33 27.61
CA VAL A 143 8.62 -7.24 27.64
C VAL A 143 9.10 -6.46 28.87
N GLN A 144 8.45 -5.34 29.20
CA GLN A 144 8.78 -4.54 30.39
C GLN A 144 8.57 -5.31 31.70
N GLN A 145 7.44 -6.03 31.82
CA GLN A 145 7.17 -6.89 32.98
C GLN A 145 8.21 -8.02 33.08
N GLY A 146 8.59 -8.62 31.95
CA GLY A 146 9.63 -9.64 31.91
C GLY A 146 11.00 -9.12 32.35
N GLN A 147 11.35 -7.89 31.98
CA GLN A 147 12.58 -7.23 32.46
C GLN A 147 12.57 -7.00 33.98
N GLN A 148 11.43 -6.55 34.53
CA GLN A 148 11.28 -6.40 35.99
C GLN A 148 11.38 -7.73 36.73
N LEU A 149 10.82 -8.80 36.15
CA LEU A 149 10.94 -10.14 36.73
C LEU A 149 12.39 -10.65 36.69
N LEU A 150 13.13 -10.34 35.62
CA LEU A 150 14.54 -10.68 35.51
C LEU A 150 15.39 -9.96 36.56
N GLU A 151 15.17 -8.66 36.74
CA GLU A 151 15.84 -7.87 37.79
C GLU A 151 15.59 -8.48 39.18
N LYS A 152 14.32 -8.74 39.51
CA LYS A 152 13.95 -9.41 40.76
C LYS A 152 14.59 -10.79 40.91
N SER A 153 14.72 -11.56 39.83
CA SER A 153 15.36 -12.88 39.90
C SER A 153 16.86 -12.78 40.18
N GLY A 154 17.53 -11.75 39.67
CA GLY A 154 18.95 -11.49 39.96
C GLY A 154 19.18 -11.14 41.43
N GLU A 155 18.26 -10.42 42.05
CA GLU A 155 18.29 -10.12 43.50
C GLU A 155 18.07 -11.36 44.39
N LEU A 156 17.38 -12.39 43.88
CA LEU A 156 16.93 -13.54 44.68
C LEU A 156 17.77 -14.81 44.48
N LEU A 157 18.33 -15.03 43.29
CA LEU A 157 18.91 -16.31 42.87
C LEU A 157 20.37 -16.20 42.41
N ASP A 158 20.94 -15.00 42.32
CA ASP A 158 22.26 -14.70 41.72
C ASP A 158 22.37 -15.02 40.21
N GLU A 159 23.38 -14.45 39.55
CA GLU A 159 23.53 -14.53 38.08
C GLU A 159 23.95 -15.93 37.56
N ASP A 160 24.53 -16.77 38.42
CA ASP A 160 24.96 -18.13 38.06
C ASP A 160 23.80 -19.15 38.11
N ASP A 161 22.63 -18.77 38.62
CA ASP A 161 21.49 -19.68 38.74
C ASP A 161 20.89 -20.06 37.37
N ALA A 162 20.49 -21.33 37.26
CA ALA A 162 19.96 -21.87 36.01
C ALA A 162 18.61 -21.25 35.62
N VAL A 163 17.76 -20.87 36.60
CA VAL A 163 16.48 -20.20 36.36
C VAL A 163 16.72 -18.77 35.91
N PHE A 164 17.63 -18.04 36.56
CA PHE A 164 18.03 -16.69 36.15
C PHE A 164 18.50 -16.68 34.69
N ASN A 165 19.44 -17.55 34.34
CA ASN A 165 20.02 -17.62 32.99
C ASN A 165 19.00 -17.99 31.91
N ARG A 166 18.05 -18.89 32.22
CA ARG A 166 16.95 -19.24 31.31
C ARG A 166 15.98 -18.09 31.12
N LEU A 167 15.64 -17.38 32.20
CA LEU A 167 14.79 -16.20 32.13
C LEU A 167 15.46 -15.09 31.30
N ALA A 168 16.74 -14.80 31.56
CA ALA A 168 17.51 -13.81 30.81
C ALA A 168 17.48 -14.08 29.30
N SER A 169 17.73 -15.34 28.91
CA SER A 169 17.68 -15.79 27.51
C SER A 169 16.30 -15.55 26.87
N ALA A 170 15.23 -15.85 27.60
CA ALA A 170 13.86 -15.63 27.11
C ALA A 170 13.54 -14.14 26.96
N ILE A 171 13.97 -13.29 27.89
CA ILE A 171 13.77 -11.83 27.81
C ILE A 171 14.51 -11.24 26.62
N VAL A 172 15.77 -11.63 26.38
CA VAL A 172 16.54 -11.18 25.21
C VAL A 172 15.80 -11.53 23.90
N TYR A 173 15.28 -12.76 23.79
CA TYR A 173 14.50 -13.15 22.62
C TYR A 173 13.25 -12.28 22.42
N ASN A 174 12.50 -12.01 23.50
CA ASN A 174 11.31 -11.17 23.45
C ASN A 174 11.62 -9.71 23.09
N VAL A 175 12.73 -9.15 23.60
CA VAL A 175 13.20 -7.80 23.24
C VAL A 175 13.49 -7.71 21.74
N ASN A 176 14.20 -8.69 21.19
CA ASN A 176 14.50 -8.73 19.76
C ASN A 176 13.22 -8.87 18.93
N ALA A 177 12.32 -9.78 19.32
CA ALA A 177 11.02 -9.94 18.66
C ALA A 177 10.22 -8.63 18.65
N TYR A 178 10.18 -7.91 19.78
CA TYR A 178 9.51 -6.61 19.88
C TYR A 178 10.12 -5.59 18.93
N GLN A 179 11.44 -5.50 18.85
CA GLN A 179 12.11 -4.56 17.94
C GLN A 179 11.74 -4.83 16.47
N HIS A 180 11.73 -6.09 16.04
CA HIS A 180 11.31 -6.46 14.69
C HIS A 180 9.84 -6.13 14.41
N MET A 181 8.95 -6.41 15.36
CA MET A 181 7.52 -6.06 15.23
C MET A 181 7.31 -4.54 15.18
N ALA A 182 7.99 -3.80 16.04
CA ALA A 182 7.91 -2.34 16.09
C ALA A 182 8.42 -1.71 14.78
N GLU A 183 9.51 -2.22 14.21
CA GLU A 183 10.00 -1.74 12.92
C GLU A 183 9.02 -2.04 11.77
N TYR A 184 8.41 -3.22 11.77
CA TYR A 184 7.37 -3.57 10.78
C TYR A 184 6.16 -2.64 10.88
N VAL A 185 5.67 -2.39 12.10
CA VAL A 185 4.54 -1.47 12.33
C VAL A 185 4.91 -0.04 11.96
N LYS A 186 6.12 0.42 12.30
CA LYS A 186 6.64 1.75 11.95
C LYS A 186 6.67 1.99 10.44
N LYS A 187 7.09 0.98 9.66
CA LYS A 187 7.03 1.05 8.18
C LYS A 187 5.60 1.24 7.66
N GLY A 188 4.59 0.78 8.40
CA GLY A 188 3.18 0.97 8.11
C GLY A 188 2.57 2.30 8.60
N GLU A 189 3.29 3.15 9.34
CA GLU A 189 2.73 4.40 9.91
C GLU A 189 2.42 5.49 8.89
N GLY A 190 2.96 5.37 7.67
CA GLY A 190 2.53 6.19 6.53
C GLY A 190 1.05 6.03 6.16
N LEU A 191 0.29 5.24 6.92
CA LEU A 191 -1.14 4.94 6.82
C LEU A 191 -2.01 5.54 7.94
N ASP A 192 -1.44 6.11 9.00
CA ASP A 192 -2.19 6.56 10.19
C ASP A 192 -2.63 8.03 10.14
N ASP A 193 -1.99 8.82 9.30
CA ASP A 193 -2.25 10.26 9.18
C ASP A 193 -3.57 10.58 8.40
N TYR A 194 -4.44 9.59 8.22
CA TYR A 194 -5.63 9.62 7.35
C TYR A 194 -6.86 9.86 8.20
N SER A 195 -7.00 11.06 8.72
CA SER A 195 -8.29 11.53 9.21
C SER A 195 -9.19 11.78 7.99
N PHE A 196 -10.31 11.08 7.89
CA PHE A 196 -11.27 11.18 6.78
C PHE A 196 -12.30 12.28 6.96
#